data_AF-A0A8S0UJL2-F1
#
_entry.id   AF-A0A8S0UJL2-F1
#
_cell.length_a   1.000
_cell.length_b   1.000
_cell.length_c   1.000
_cell.angle_alpha   90.00
_cell.angle_beta   90.00
_cell.angle_gamma   90.00
#
_symmetry.space_group_name_H-M   'P 1'
#
loop_
_entity.id
_entity.type
_entity.pdbx_description
1 polymer ?
#
loop_
_entity_poly.entity_id
_entity_poly.type
_entity_poly.pdbx_seq_one_letter_code
_entity_poly.pdbx_strand_id
1 'polypeptide(L)'
;MDPETALELVRHGTTLLLLDVPQYTLVGIDTQMFSTGPHFKGIKMIPPGVHFIYYSSSNRDGSEFSPIIGFFVDTSPSQVIVRKWDQEEEHLVKLCEEEEERYSDAVKRLEFDKNLGPYTLTHYGEWKCLSNYITKNTIERIEPAGGEITIACESEMVGSIPKTEMEKALIEQLKNTKFSIPIEKSQKRGCYYTPIPRVVKHKGMNSQDLTLMNLDKTQLLETTLTKAYEGDEDSLLGELQFAFIAFLMGQSLEAFLQWKLLIGLLLGCTEAVSINIYGLISSVYQSNRRG
;
A
#
# COMPACT_ATOMS: atom_id res chain seq x y z
N MET A 1 -1.57 -13.97 -26.98
CA MET A 1 -2.69 -13.02 -27.10
C MET A 1 -2.71 -12.55 -28.54
N ASP A 2 -3.87 -12.60 -29.19
CA ASP A 2 -4.02 -12.09 -30.55
C ASP A 2 -4.10 -10.53 -30.56
N PRO A 3 -3.88 -9.88 -31.70
CA PRO A 3 -3.85 -8.42 -31.78
C PRO A 3 -5.17 -7.72 -31.45
N GLU A 4 -6.32 -8.34 -31.70
CA GLU A 4 -7.64 -7.73 -31.46
C GLU A 4 -7.92 -7.68 -29.96
N THR A 5 -7.70 -8.80 -29.25
CA THR A 5 -7.78 -8.86 -27.79
C THR A 5 -6.82 -7.87 -27.12
N ALA A 6 -5.59 -7.74 -27.65
CA ALA A 6 -4.62 -6.79 -27.12
C ALA A 6 -5.10 -5.34 -27.28
N LEU A 7 -5.68 -4.99 -28.42
CA LEU A 7 -6.22 -3.66 -28.66
C LEU A 7 -7.43 -3.35 -27.77
N GLU A 8 -8.29 -4.34 -27.53
CA GLU A 8 -9.42 -4.22 -26.60
C GLU A 8 -8.93 -3.94 -25.17
N LEU A 9 -7.91 -4.67 -24.71
CA LEU A 9 -7.29 -4.44 -23.40
C LEU A 9 -6.63 -3.07 -23.27
N VAL A 10 -6.04 -2.53 -24.33
CA VAL A 10 -5.51 -1.15 -24.33
C VAL A 10 -6.64 -0.13 -24.21
N ARG A 11 -7.76 -0.37 -24.88
CA ARG A 11 -8.91 0.55 -24.88
C ARG A 11 -9.68 0.54 -23.58
N HIS A 12 -9.88 -0.64 -22.99
CA HIS A 12 -10.68 -0.81 -21.76
C HIS A 12 -9.85 -0.78 -20.49
N GLY A 13 -8.59 -1.17 -20.55
CA GLY A 13 -7.67 -1.11 -19.42
C GLY A 13 -7.26 0.32 -19.09
N THR A 14 -6.86 0.51 -17.84
CA THR A 14 -6.23 1.74 -17.39
C THR A 14 -4.80 1.82 -17.93
N THR A 15 -4.35 3.04 -18.20
CA THR A 15 -2.96 3.34 -18.54
C THR A 15 -2.35 4.24 -17.48
N LEU A 16 -1.20 3.83 -16.95
CA LEU A 16 -0.35 4.66 -16.11
C LEU A 16 0.76 5.26 -16.99
N LEU A 17 0.71 6.57 -17.23
CA LEU A 17 1.75 7.31 -17.94
C LEU A 17 2.69 7.97 -16.93
N LEU A 18 3.97 7.61 -17.01
CA LEU A 18 5.04 8.12 -16.15
C LEU A 18 6.02 8.92 -17.01
N LEU A 19 6.04 10.23 -16.81
CA LEU A 19 6.86 11.17 -17.57
C LEU A 19 8.20 11.41 -16.87
N ASP A 20 9.27 11.46 -17.67
CA ASP A 20 10.61 11.87 -17.27
C ASP A 20 11.25 11.04 -16.13
N VAL A 21 10.77 9.80 -15.94
CA VAL A 21 11.35 8.86 -14.97
C VAL A 21 12.78 8.50 -15.39
N PRO A 22 13.78 8.69 -14.50
CA PRO A 22 15.17 8.34 -14.79
C PRO A 22 15.34 6.87 -15.16
N GLN A 23 16.32 6.58 -16.02
CA GLN A 23 16.72 5.20 -16.32
C GLN A 23 17.24 4.52 -15.04
N TYR A 24 17.02 3.21 -14.94
CA TYR A 24 17.40 2.37 -13.79
C TYR A 24 16.58 2.56 -12.51
N THR A 25 15.61 3.49 -12.52
CA THR A 25 14.56 3.55 -11.48
C THR A 25 13.84 2.21 -11.44
N LEU A 26 13.67 1.64 -10.25
CA LEU A 26 12.79 0.49 -10.08
C LEU A 26 11.36 1.01 -10.04
N VAL A 27 10.51 0.50 -10.91
CA VAL A 27 9.07 0.78 -10.92
C VAL A 27 8.34 -0.53 -10.77
N GLY A 28 7.38 -0.55 -9.85
CA GLY A 28 6.52 -1.68 -9.57
C GLY A 28 5.05 -1.31 -9.64
N ILE A 29 4.27 -2.30 -10.03
CA ILE A 29 2.82 -2.30 -9.94
C ILE A 29 2.38 -3.64 -9.40
N ASP A 30 1.61 -3.63 -8.31
CA ASP A 30 1.11 -4.79 -7.61
C ASP A 30 2.23 -5.72 -7.13
N THR A 31 2.38 -6.90 -7.74
CA THR A 31 3.43 -7.89 -7.45
C THR A 31 4.56 -7.89 -8.47
N GLN A 32 4.54 -6.95 -9.42
CA GLN A 32 5.49 -6.87 -10.52
C GLN A 32 6.43 -5.70 -10.30
N MET A 33 7.73 -5.92 -10.49
CA MET A 33 8.76 -4.88 -10.43
C MET A 33 9.71 -5.01 -11.61
N PHE A 34 10.11 -3.89 -12.19
CA PHE A 34 11.07 -3.83 -13.29
C PHE A 34 11.92 -2.56 -13.21
N SER A 35 13.09 -2.61 -13.85
CA SER A 35 13.96 -1.44 -14.05
C SER A 35 13.50 -0.66 -15.27
N THR A 36 13.42 0.67 -15.16
CA THR A 36 13.09 1.53 -16.29
C THR A 36 14.21 1.57 -17.33
N GLY A 37 13.82 1.52 -18.61
CA GLY A 37 14.71 1.74 -19.75
C GLY A 37 14.61 3.18 -20.30
N PRO A 38 15.48 3.57 -21.25
CA PRO A 38 15.57 4.94 -21.76
C PRO A 38 14.33 5.44 -22.51
N HIS A 39 13.42 4.54 -22.88
CA HIS A 39 12.19 4.84 -23.61
C HIS A 39 10.93 4.47 -22.83
N PHE A 40 11.08 4.03 -21.58
CA PHE A 40 9.95 3.68 -20.75
C PHE A 40 9.13 4.92 -20.40
N LYS A 41 7.81 4.84 -20.57
CA LYS A 41 6.88 5.91 -20.19
C LYS A 41 5.68 5.40 -19.38
N GLY A 42 5.73 4.17 -18.86
CA GLY A 42 4.67 3.62 -18.02
C GLY A 42 4.08 2.30 -18.51
N ILE A 43 2.85 2.02 -18.09
CA ILE A 43 2.21 0.70 -18.17
C ILE A 43 0.80 0.84 -18.75
N LYS A 44 0.42 -0.05 -19.67
CA LYS A 44 -0.92 -0.12 -20.29
C LYS A 44 -1.59 -1.47 -19.99
N MET A 45 -2.88 -1.55 -20.29
CA MET A 45 -3.72 -2.75 -20.08
C MET A 45 -3.88 -3.12 -18.60
N ILE A 46 -3.79 -2.15 -17.69
CA ILE A 46 -4.01 -2.38 -16.27
C ILE A 46 -5.52 -2.66 -16.09
N PRO A 47 -5.92 -3.80 -15.51
CA PRO A 47 -7.34 -4.07 -15.28
C PRO A 47 -7.97 -3.01 -14.35
N PRO A 48 -9.28 -2.73 -14.47
CA PRO A 48 -9.95 -1.85 -13.52
C PRO A 48 -9.93 -2.40 -12.09
N GLY A 49 -9.92 -1.49 -11.10
CA GLY A 49 -9.88 -1.78 -9.67
C GLY A 49 -8.66 -1.19 -8.97
N VAL A 50 -8.40 -1.68 -7.75
CA VAL A 50 -7.31 -1.19 -6.89
C VAL A 50 -5.97 -1.74 -7.36
N HIS A 51 -4.98 -0.85 -7.46
CA HIS A 51 -3.58 -1.17 -7.75
C HIS A 51 -2.65 -0.45 -6.79
N PHE A 52 -1.49 -1.03 -6.52
CA PHE A 52 -0.43 -0.38 -5.75
C PHE A 52 0.76 -0.11 -6.64
N ILE A 53 1.11 1.17 -6.81
CA ILE A 53 2.26 1.60 -7.59
C ILE A 53 3.35 2.02 -6.64
N TYR A 54 4.56 1.58 -6.92
CA TYR A 54 5.70 1.88 -6.07
C TYR A 54 6.96 1.99 -6.90
N TYR A 55 7.91 2.77 -6.40
CA TYR A 55 9.15 3.02 -7.11
C TYR A 55 10.29 3.32 -6.16
N SER A 56 11.50 3.16 -6.66
CA SER A 56 12.73 3.51 -5.97
C SER A 56 13.71 4.09 -6.99
N SER A 57 14.11 5.33 -6.75
CA SER A 57 15.12 6.02 -7.57
C SER A 57 16.46 5.33 -7.40
N SER A 58 17.25 5.30 -8.47
CA SER A 58 18.60 4.73 -8.42
C SER A 58 19.66 5.79 -8.61
N ASN A 59 20.88 5.48 -8.18
CA ASN A 59 22.04 6.22 -8.66
C ASN A 59 22.25 6.02 -10.19
N ARG A 60 23.17 6.79 -10.78
CA ARG A 60 23.42 6.81 -12.23
C ARG A 60 23.78 5.45 -12.84
N ASP A 61 24.35 4.56 -12.03
CA ASP A 61 24.83 3.25 -12.47
C ASP A 61 23.85 2.12 -12.14
N GLY A 62 22.71 2.42 -11.50
CA GLY A 62 21.67 1.45 -11.13
C GLY A 62 22.10 0.47 -10.03
N SER A 63 23.10 0.83 -9.21
CA SER A 63 23.68 -0.06 -8.19
C SER A 63 23.15 0.17 -6.78
N GLU A 64 22.65 1.38 -6.50
CA GLU A 64 22.09 1.77 -5.21
C GLU A 64 20.71 2.41 -5.42
N PHE A 65 19.82 2.18 -4.45
CA PHE A 65 18.40 2.49 -4.54
C PHE A 65 17.95 3.32 -3.34
N SER A 66 17.10 4.31 -3.57
CA SER A 66 16.45 5.10 -2.55
C SER A 66 15.37 4.29 -1.81
N PRO A 67 14.90 4.74 -0.64
CA PRO A 67 13.74 4.12 -0.01
C PRO A 67 12.54 4.10 -0.97
N ILE A 68 11.74 3.03 -0.89
CA ILE A 68 10.56 2.90 -1.73
C ILE A 68 9.55 4.01 -1.38
N ILE A 69 8.96 4.58 -2.43
CA ILE A 69 7.77 5.41 -2.37
C ILE A 69 6.66 4.67 -3.10
N GLY A 70 5.50 4.52 -2.48
CA GLY A 70 4.35 3.91 -3.12
C GLY A 70 3.04 4.59 -2.79
N PHE A 71 2.04 4.37 -3.62
CA PHE A 71 0.70 4.93 -3.47
C PHE A 71 -0.34 3.98 -4.06
N PHE A 72 -1.54 4.03 -3.52
CA PHE A 72 -2.66 3.26 -4.06
C PHE A 72 -3.38 4.06 -5.13
N VAL A 73 -3.98 3.35 -6.08
CA VAL A 73 -4.94 3.93 -7.03
C VAL A 73 -6.15 3.03 -7.11
N ASP A 74 -7.33 3.63 -7.19
CA ASP A 74 -8.56 2.95 -7.59
C ASP A 74 -8.90 3.35 -9.01
N THR A 75 -8.85 2.38 -9.93
CA THR A 75 -8.88 2.64 -11.36
C THR A 75 -10.21 2.29 -12.01
N SER A 76 -10.67 3.16 -12.90
CA SER A 76 -11.85 2.94 -13.72
C SER A 76 -11.49 2.50 -15.15
N PRO A 77 -12.41 1.81 -15.87
CA PRO A 77 -12.19 1.43 -17.26
C PRO A 77 -11.77 2.62 -18.12
N SER A 78 -10.78 2.40 -19.00
CA SER A 78 -10.24 3.39 -19.94
C SER A 78 -9.65 4.65 -19.30
N GLN A 79 -9.41 4.65 -17.98
CA GLN A 79 -8.78 5.77 -17.29
C GLN A 79 -7.31 5.90 -17.70
N VAL A 80 -6.83 7.13 -17.78
CA VAL A 80 -5.40 7.42 -17.90
C VAL A 80 -4.98 8.16 -16.63
N ILE A 81 -3.93 7.66 -15.98
CA ILE A 81 -3.32 8.28 -14.80
C ILE A 81 -1.98 8.83 -15.24
N VAL A 82 -1.77 10.14 -15.10
CA VAL A 82 -0.50 10.77 -15.49
C VAL A 82 0.27 11.22 -14.26
N ARG A 83 1.54 10.85 -14.20
CA ARG A 83 2.50 11.35 -13.22
C ARG A 83 3.76 11.81 -13.91
N LYS A 84 4.41 12.83 -13.36
CA LYS A 84 5.68 13.34 -13.86
C LYS A 84 6.72 13.27 -12.75
N TRP A 85 7.93 12.87 -13.12
CA TRP A 85 9.06 12.86 -12.21
C TRP A 85 9.53 14.30 -11.93
N ASP A 86 9.58 14.66 -10.66
CA ASP A 86 10.31 15.84 -10.20
C ASP A 86 11.78 15.47 -9.99
N GLN A 87 12.68 16.14 -10.72
CA GLN A 87 14.11 15.87 -10.66
C GLN A 87 14.76 16.45 -9.40
N GLU A 88 14.18 17.49 -8.80
CA GLU A 88 14.74 18.12 -7.60
C GLU A 88 14.36 17.33 -6.35
N GLU A 89 13.09 16.92 -6.27
CA GLU A 89 12.54 16.21 -5.11
C GLU A 89 12.49 14.68 -5.28
N GLU A 90 12.98 14.16 -6.41
CA GLU A 90 13.11 12.73 -6.75
C GLU A 90 11.84 11.88 -6.51
N HIS A 91 10.66 12.43 -6.83
CA HIS A 91 9.37 11.74 -6.68
C HIS A 91 8.39 12.03 -7.83
N LEU A 92 7.31 11.25 -7.90
CA LEU A 92 6.26 11.36 -8.91
C LEU A 92 5.14 12.33 -8.49
N VAL A 93 5.05 13.47 -9.15
CA VAL A 93 4.01 14.48 -8.88
C VAL A 93 2.79 14.33 -9.78
N LYS A 94 1.64 14.77 -9.26
CA LYS A 94 0.42 14.99 -10.06
C LYS A 94 0.60 16.25 -10.91
N LEU A 95 0.10 16.21 -12.15
CA LEU A 95 0.04 17.37 -13.02
C LEU A 95 -1.22 18.21 -12.73
N CYS A 96 -1.28 19.43 -13.26
CA CYS A 96 -2.54 20.16 -13.29
C CYS A 96 -3.52 19.50 -14.28
N GLU A 97 -4.82 19.74 -14.07
CA GLU A 97 -5.89 19.09 -14.84
C GLU A 97 -5.73 19.28 -16.36
N GLU A 98 -5.36 20.48 -16.81
CA GLU A 98 -5.16 20.79 -18.23
C GLU A 98 -4.04 19.93 -18.87
N GLU A 99 -2.93 19.76 -18.16
CA GLU A 99 -1.83 18.93 -18.66
C GLU A 99 -2.17 17.44 -18.62
N GLU A 100 -2.83 16.98 -17.55
CA GLU A 100 -3.28 15.60 -17.43
C GLU A 100 -4.27 15.23 -18.54
N GLU A 101 -5.22 16.12 -18.88
CA GLU A 101 -6.16 15.93 -19.98
C GLU A 101 -5.43 15.84 -21.33
N ARG A 102 -4.50 16.76 -21.60
CA ARG A 102 -3.71 16.76 -22.84
C ARG A 102 -2.93 15.46 -23.04
N TYR A 103 -2.27 14.96 -22.00
CA TYR A 103 -1.52 13.70 -22.06
C TYR A 103 -2.46 12.49 -22.13
N SER A 104 -3.60 12.53 -21.43
CA SER A 104 -4.61 11.48 -21.51
C SER A 104 -5.13 11.30 -22.93
N ASP A 105 -5.37 12.39 -23.64
CA ASP A 105 -5.81 12.34 -25.03
C ASP A 105 -4.74 11.81 -25.97
N ALA A 106 -3.47 12.16 -25.76
CA ALA A 106 -2.36 11.60 -26.52
C ALA A 106 -2.19 10.08 -26.29
N VAL A 107 -2.40 9.60 -25.06
CA VAL A 107 -2.45 8.16 -24.75
C VAL A 107 -3.61 7.47 -25.48
N LYS A 108 -4.81 8.06 -25.46
CA LYS A 108 -5.98 7.52 -26.17
C LYS A 108 -5.79 7.49 -27.70
N ARG A 109 -5.00 8.41 -28.25
CA ARG A 109 -4.56 8.42 -29.66
C ARG A 109 -3.39 7.47 -29.96
N LEU A 110 -2.96 6.67 -28.98
CA LEU A 110 -1.88 5.69 -29.08
C LEU A 110 -0.50 6.29 -29.39
N GLU A 111 -0.29 7.58 -29.13
CA GLU A 111 0.99 8.25 -29.40
C GLU A 111 2.15 7.69 -28.55
N PHE A 112 1.81 7.13 -27.39
CA PHE A 112 2.76 6.53 -26.44
C PHE A 112 2.85 5.00 -26.53
N ASP A 113 2.12 4.34 -27.44
CA ASP A 113 1.92 2.88 -27.39
C ASP A 113 3.23 2.07 -27.38
N LYS A 114 4.23 2.52 -28.13
CA LYS A 114 5.58 1.93 -28.21
C LYS A 114 6.43 2.10 -26.93
N ASN A 115 6.05 3.04 -26.07
CA ASN A 115 6.77 3.42 -24.84
C ASN A 115 6.13 2.85 -23.58
N LEU A 116 4.95 2.22 -23.71
CA LEU A 116 4.17 1.67 -22.61
C LEU A 116 4.32 0.15 -22.56
N GLY A 117 4.79 -0.37 -21.42
CA GLY A 117 4.86 -1.80 -21.18
C GLY A 117 3.47 -2.39 -20.92
N PRO A 118 3.14 -3.61 -21.39
CA PRO A 118 1.89 -4.26 -21.04
C PRO A 118 1.92 -4.74 -19.58
N TYR A 119 0.81 -4.58 -18.87
CA TYR A 119 0.62 -5.21 -17.56
C TYR A 119 0.62 -6.74 -17.70
N THR A 120 1.37 -7.45 -16.86
CA THR A 120 1.44 -8.92 -16.93
C THR A 120 0.19 -9.56 -16.32
N LEU A 121 -0.84 -9.76 -17.15
CA LEU A 121 -2.15 -10.28 -16.74
C LEU A 121 -2.11 -11.67 -16.07
N THR A 122 -1.04 -12.45 -16.24
CA THR A 122 -0.90 -13.77 -15.59
C THR A 122 -0.89 -13.69 -14.07
N HIS A 123 -0.39 -12.58 -13.51
CA HIS A 123 -0.31 -12.37 -12.06
C HIS A 123 -1.52 -11.61 -11.49
N TYR A 124 -2.45 -11.16 -12.34
CA TYR A 124 -3.60 -10.37 -11.89
C TYR A 124 -4.52 -11.15 -10.94
N GLY A 125 -4.67 -12.47 -11.13
CA GLY A 125 -5.48 -13.29 -10.23
C GLY A 125 -4.94 -13.32 -8.80
N GLU A 126 -3.61 -13.40 -8.65
CA GLU A 126 -2.93 -13.38 -7.35
C GLU A 126 -3.07 -11.99 -6.70
N TRP A 127 -2.89 -10.92 -7.47
CA TRP A 127 -3.14 -9.56 -7.01
C TRP A 127 -4.58 -9.36 -6.54
N LYS A 128 -5.55 -9.78 -7.34
CA LYS A 128 -6.97 -9.65 -7.01
C LYS A 128 -7.32 -10.35 -5.70
N CYS A 129 -6.74 -11.52 -5.42
CA CYS A 129 -6.90 -12.19 -4.13
C CYS A 129 -6.22 -11.47 -2.96
N LEU A 130 -5.16 -10.70 -3.23
CA LEU A 130 -4.42 -9.95 -2.23
C LEU A 130 -5.10 -8.62 -1.84
N SER A 131 -5.88 -8.05 -2.77
CA SER A 131 -6.48 -6.71 -2.63
C SER A 131 -8.02 -6.70 -2.64
N ASN A 132 -8.69 -7.85 -2.61
CA ASN A 132 -10.15 -7.94 -2.81
C ASN A 132 -11.02 -7.21 -1.76
N TYR A 133 -10.50 -6.91 -0.58
CA TYR A 133 -11.20 -6.13 0.45
C TYR A 133 -10.78 -4.67 0.49
N ILE A 134 -9.77 -4.26 -0.30
CA ILE A 134 -9.37 -2.87 -0.39
C ILE A 134 -10.35 -2.15 -1.31
N THR A 135 -11.01 -1.13 -0.77
CA THR A 135 -11.92 -0.27 -1.50
C THR A 135 -11.36 1.14 -1.62
N LYS A 136 -11.97 1.98 -2.46
CA LYS A 136 -11.69 3.41 -2.49
C LYS A 136 -11.79 4.06 -1.11
N ASN A 137 -12.83 3.73 -0.34
CA ASN A 137 -13.02 4.24 1.01
C ASN A 137 -11.90 3.77 1.96
N THR A 138 -11.44 2.52 1.81
CA THR A 138 -10.28 2.00 2.56
C THR A 138 -9.03 2.84 2.28
N ILE A 139 -8.76 3.15 1.01
CA ILE A 139 -7.62 3.97 0.60
C ILE A 139 -7.76 5.39 1.18
N GLU A 140 -8.85 6.09 0.88
CA GLU A 140 -9.07 7.48 1.31
C GLU A 140 -9.00 7.67 2.83
N ARG A 141 -9.41 6.66 3.60
CA ARG A 141 -9.38 6.70 5.06
C ARG A 141 -7.97 6.49 5.65
N ILE A 142 -7.15 5.64 5.03
CA ILE A 142 -5.87 5.19 5.61
C ILE A 142 -4.68 5.95 5.01
N GLU A 143 -4.74 6.31 3.73
CA GLU A 143 -3.63 6.89 2.98
C GLU A 143 -3.14 8.20 3.64
N PRO A 144 -1.82 8.44 3.70
CA PRO A 144 -1.29 9.66 4.30
C PRO A 144 -1.67 10.91 3.49
N ALA A 145 -1.55 12.08 4.13
CA ALA A 145 -1.69 13.35 3.43
C ALA A 145 -0.66 13.43 2.29
N GLY A 146 -1.14 13.54 1.04
CA GLY A 146 -0.32 13.53 -0.17
C GLY A 146 -0.33 12.22 -0.95
N GLY A 147 -0.76 11.12 -0.34
CA GLY A 147 -0.91 9.81 -1.00
C GLY A 147 0.30 8.88 -0.85
N GLU A 148 1.48 9.45 -0.62
CA GLU A 148 2.73 8.71 -0.67
C GLU A 148 3.07 8.01 0.64
N ILE A 149 3.28 6.71 0.54
CA ILE A 149 3.72 5.82 1.61
C ILE A 149 5.23 5.58 1.41
N THR A 150 6.03 6.05 2.37
CA THR A 150 7.48 5.82 2.38
C THR A 150 8.02 5.86 3.80
N ILE A 151 9.01 5.02 4.09
CA ILE A 151 9.68 4.96 5.40
C ILE A 151 10.31 6.30 5.81
N ALA A 152 10.69 7.16 4.86
CA ALA A 152 11.25 8.48 5.14
C ALA A 152 10.23 9.40 5.85
N CYS A 153 8.94 9.22 5.61
CA CYS A 153 7.86 10.01 6.21
C CYS A 153 7.36 9.44 7.55
N GLU A 154 7.83 8.26 7.94
CA GLU A 154 7.44 7.57 9.19
C GLU A 154 8.26 8.02 10.41
N SER A 155 9.10 9.05 10.26
CA SER A 155 10.05 9.56 11.26
C SER A 155 9.42 9.94 12.61
N GLU A 156 8.09 10.05 12.70
CA GLU A 156 7.36 10.25 13.94
C GLU A 156 6.52 9.03 14.31
N MET A 157 7.15 7.87 14.46
CA MET A 157 6.46 6.69 14.98
C MET A 157 6.05 6.85 16.45
N VAL A 158 4.88 7.46 16.64
CA VAL A 158 3.80 7.20 17.59
C VAL A 158 4.26 6.95 19.03
N GLY A 159 4.19 7.99 19.86
CA GLY A 159 4.41 7.95 21.31
C GLY A 159 3.37 7.18 22.14
N SER A 160 2.58 6.27 21.54
CA SER A 160 1.43 5.63 22.20
C SER A 160 1.44 4.09 22.20
N ILE A 161 2.27 3.43 21.37
CA ILE A 161 2.29 1.95 21.31
C ILE A 161 3.35 1.40 22.27
N PRO A 162 3.03 0.46 23.17
CA PRO A 162 4.02 -0.25 23.97
C PRO A 162 4.92 -1.09 23.04
N LYS A 163 6.10 -0.57 22.70
CA LYS A 163 7.09 -1.23 21.85
C LYS A 163 7.77 -2.37 22.63
N THR A 164 7.83 -3.55 22.04
CA THR A 164 8.71 -4.64 22.53
C THR A 164 10.16 -4.17 22.51
N GLU A 165 11.05 -4.82 23.26
CA GLU A 165 12.48 -4.45 23.26
C GLU A 165 13.09 -4.49 21.86
N MET A 166 12.72 -5.49 21.04
CA MET A 166 13.16 -5.59 19.65
C MET A 166 12.64 -4.45 18.77
N GLU A 167 11.37 -4.04 18.94
CA GLU A 167 10.81 -2.90 18.19
C GLU A 167 11.46 -1.57 18.60
N LYS A 168 11.84 -1.42 19.88
CA LYS A 168 12.62 -0.26 20.33
C LYS A 168 14.00 -0.24 19.68
N ALA A 169 14.70 -1.37 19.67
CA ALA A 169 16.01 -1.50 19.05
C ALA A 169 15.97 -1.22 17.54
N LEU A 170 14.97 -1.75 16.82
CA LEU A 170 14.78 -1.49 15.39
C LEU A 170 14.55 0.00 15.11
N ILE A 171 13.69 0.65 15.89
CA ILE A 171 13.40 2.09 15.74
C ILE A 171 14.64 2.94 16.05
N GLU A 172 15.46 2.54 17.02
CA GLU A 172 16.71 3.21 17.32
C GLU A 172 17.71 3.10 16.16
N GLN A 173 17.81 1.92 15.52
CA GLN A 173 18.62 1.74 14.31
C GLN A 173 18.14 2.63 13.16
N LEU A 174 16.83 2.71 12.93
CA LEU A 174 16.27 3.53 11.87
C LEU A 174 16.50 5.03 12.08
N LYS A 175 16.41 5.51 13.34
CA LYS A 175 16.73 6.91 13.69
C LYS A 175 18.19 7.28 13.42
N ASN A 176 19.10 6.32 13.51
CA ASN A 176 20.52 6.53 13.23
C ASN A 176 20.86 6.48 11.74
N THR A 177 19.88 6.15 10.88
CA THR A 177 20.07 6.08 9.43
C THR A 177 19.85 7.47 8.82
N LYS A 178 20.75 7.89 7.91
CA LYS A 178 20.88 9.26 7.37
C LYS A 178 19.72 9.75 6.48
N PHE A 179 18.58 9.06 6.43
CA PHE A 179 17.43 9.42 5.58
C PHE A 179 16.51 10.48 6.21
N SER A 180 16.96 11.14 7.28
CA SER A 180 16.18 12.15 7.99
C SER A 180 16.24 13.48 7.23
N ILE A 181 15.20 13.76 6.44
CA ILE A 181 14.94 15.12 5.94
C ILE A 181 14.57 15.99 7.15
N PRO A 182 15.12 17.20 7.32
CA PRO A 182 14.66 18.12 8.36
C PRO A 182 13.24 18.60 8.01
N ILE A 183 12.23 18.13 8.74
CA ILE A 183 10.81 18.46 8.44
C ILE A 183 10.17 19.23 9.59
N GLU A 184 9.40 20.26 9.24
CA GLU A 184 8.59 21.08 10.14
C GLU A 184 7.52 20.25 10.88
N LYS A 185 7.41 20.51 12.19
CA LYS A 185 6.73 19.68 13.21
C LYS A 185 5.20 19.57 13.13
N SER A 186 4.54 19.90 12.02
CA SER A 186 3.09 20.21 12.06
C SER A 186 2.15 19.23 11.34
N GLN A 187 2.63 18.28 10.51
CA GLN A 187 1.74 17.38 9.77
C GLN A 187 2.16 15.91 9.90
N LYS A 188 1.24 15.07 10.42
CA LYS A 188 1.37 13.61 10.40
C LYS A 188 1.41 13.17 8.93
N ARG A 189 2.58 12.74 8.45
CA ARG A 189 2.78 12.22 7.07
C ARG A 189 2.67 10.69 6.97
N GLY A 190 2.36 9.99 8.08
CA GLY A 190 2.13 8.54 8.10
C GLY A 190 0.67 8.17 7.86
N CYS A 191 0.42 6.88 7.65
CA CYS A 191 -0.93 6.34 7.39
C CYS A 191 -1.85 6.54 8.61
N TYR A 192 -3.16 6.68 8.38
CA TYR A 192 -4.18 6.84 9.41
C TYR A 192 -4.80 5.49 9.81
N TYR A 193 -3.95 4.54 10.22
CA TYR A 193 -4.40 3.25 10.70
C TYR A 193 -5.29 3.33 11.96
N THR A 194 -6.17 2.35 12.10
CA THR A 194 -7.04 2.19 13.26
C THR A 194 -6.21 1.80 14.48
N PRO A 195 -6.27 2.56 15.59
CA PRO A 195 -5.48 2.26 16.78
C PRO A 195 -6.01 1.00 17.48
N ILE A 196 -5.18 -0.05 17.54
CA ILE A 196 -5.52 -1.31 18.21
C ILE A 196 -4.70 -1.44 19.50
N PRO A 197 -5.35 -1.50 20.69
CA PRO A 197 -4.63 -1.68 21.93
C PRO A 197 -4.04 -3.09 22.01
N ARG A 198 -2.74 -3.20 22.31
CA ARG A 198 -2.06 -4.49 22.50
C ARG A 198 -2.55 -5.25 23.73
N VAL A 199 -2.90 -4.50 24.77
CA VAL A 199 -3.33 -5.02 26.07
C VAL A 199 -4.56 -4.24 26.49
N VAL A 200 -5.63 -4.95 26.82
CA VAL A 200 -6.84 -4.35 27.37
C VAL A 200 -6.54 -3.95 28.82
N LYS A 201 -6.64 -2.65 29.11
CA LYS A 201 -6.46 -2.09 30.46
C LYS A 201 -7.67 -1.26 30.83
N HIS A 202 -8.42 -1.71 31.82
CA HIS A 202 -9.53 -0.95 32.39
C HIS A 202 -9.27 -0.63 33.86
N LYS A 203 -9.26 0.68 34.18
CA LYS A 203 -9.13 1.14 35.57
C LYS A 203 -10.35 0.67 36.36
N GLY A 204 -10.13 -0.12 37.40
CA GLY A 204 -11.18 -0.60 38.30
C GLY A 204 -11.74 -2.00 38.01
N MET A 205 -11.26 -2.71 36.97
CA MET A 205 -11.62 -4.11 36.76
C MET A 205 -10.78 -5.05 37.64
N ASN A 206 -11.37 -6.18 38.03
CA ASN A 206 -10.67 -7.25 38.73
C ASN A 206 -9.54 -7.81 37.85
N SER A 207 -8.44 -8.25 38.47
CA SER A 207 -7.29 -8.83 37.77
C SER A 207 -7.64 -10.11 37.00
N GLN A 208 -8.60 -10.89 37.51
CA GLN A 208 -9.11 -12.09 36.84
C GLN A 208 -9.83 -11.73 35.53
N ASP A 209 -10.75 -10.76 35.56
CA ASP A 209 -11.50 -10.32 34.38
C ASP A 209 -10.58 -9.69 33.34
N LEU A 210 -9.59 -8.89 33.78
CA LEU A 210 -8.56 -8.34 32.89
C LEU A 210 -7.73 -9.45 32.23
N THR A 211 -7.43 -10.53 32.94
CA THR A 211 -6.69 -11.67 32.38
C THR A 211 -7.54 -12.37 31.33
N LEU A 212 -8.82 -12.64 31.62
CA LEU A 212 -9.74 -13.27 30.67
C LEU A 212 -9.87 -12.46 29.39
N MET A 213 -10.06 -11.14 29.47
CA MET A 213 -10.14 -10.24 28.30
C MET A 213 -8.84 -10.13 27.49
N ASN A 214 -7.68 -10.48 28.06
CA ASN A 214 -6.41 -10.51 27.33
C ASN A 214 -6.07 -11.91 26.79
N LEU A 215 -6.72 -12.96 27.31
CA LEU A 215 -6.65 -14.32 26.76
C LEU A 215 -7.57 -14.49 25.56
N ASP A 216 -8.78 -13.92 25.63
CA ASP A 216 -9.71 -13.84 24.50
C ASP A 216 -9.98 -12.39 24.12
N LYS A 217 -9.57 -12.02 22.90
CA LYS A 217 -9.72 -10.67 22.36
C LYS A 217 -11.04 -10.43 21.63
N THR A 218 -11.99 -11.38 21.66
CA THR A 218 -13.29 -11.27 20.96
C THR A 218 -14.00 -9.95 21.27
N GLN A 219 -14.10 -9.56 22.55
CA GLN A 219 -14.74 -8.29 22.94
C GLN A 219 -13.99 -7.05 22.43
N LEU A 220 -12.65 -7.11 22.35
CA LEU A 220 -11.85 -6.03 21.80
C LEU A 220 -12.10 -5.89 20.29
N LEU A 221 -12.17 -7.01 19.58
CA LEU A 221 -12.50 -7.06 18.16
C LEU A 221 -13.89 -6.49 17.88
N GLU A 222 -14.93 -6.94 18.59
CA GLU A 222 -16.29 -6.42 18.46
C GLU A 222 -16.38 -4.91 18.71
N THR A 223 -15.70 -4.44 19.77
CA THR A 223 -15.63 -3.01 20.10
C THR A 223 -14.93 -2.21 19.00
N THR A 224 -13.88 -2.78 18.40
CA THR A 224 -13.11 -2.17 17.32
C THR A 224 -13.94 -2.08 16.05
N LEU A 225 -14.60 -3.18 15.66
CA LEU A 225 -15.53 -3.24 14.54
C LEU A 225 -16.64 -2.21 14.67
N THR A 226 -17.30 -2.16 15.82
CA THR A 226 -18.41 -1.23 16.06
C THR A 226 -17.95 0.24 15.98
N LYS A 227 -16.79 0.57 16.54
CA LYS A 227 -16.33 1.96 16.66
C LYS A 227 -15.62 2.51 15.43
N ALA A 228 -14.81 1.69 14.78
CA ALA A 228 -13.94 2.12 13.69
C ALA A 228 -14.43 1.69 12.30
N TYR A 229 -15.28 0.67 12.23
CA TYR A 229 -15.73 0.06 10.98
C TYR A 229 -17.25 -0.06 10.87
N GLU A 230 -18.01 0.55 11.79
CA GLU A 230 -19.49 0.51 11.79
C GLU A 230 -20.08 -0.92 11.78
N GLY A 231 -19.30 -1.90 12.29
CA GLY A 231 -19.66 -3.31 12.26
C GLY A 231 -19.36 -4.04 10.95
N ASP A 232 -18.75 -3.37 9.95
CA ASP A 232 -18.34 -3.98 8.69
C ASP A 232 -17.02 -4.75 8.84
N GLU A 233 -17.10 -6.07 8.77
CA GLU A 233 -15.94 -6.96 8.82
C GLU A 233 -15.04 -6.78 7.59
N ASP A 234 -15.61 -6.51 6.42
CA ASP A 234 -14.85 -6.40 5.17
C ASP A 234 -13.95 -5.16 5.20
N SER A 235 -14.39 -4.05 5.80
CA SER A 235 -13.56 -2.86 6.00
C SER A 235 -12.36 -3.11 6.93
N LEU A 236 -12.48 -3.97 7.94
CA LEU A 236 -11.35 -4.40 8.79
C LEU A 236 -10.37 -5.24 7.97
N LEU A 237 -10.87 -6.18 7.15
CA LEU A 237 -10.03 -7.00 6.26
C LEU A 237 -9.35 -6.13 5.19
N GLY A 238 -10.01 -5.08 4.72
CA GLY A 238 -9.45 -4.09 3.81
C GLY A 238 -8.26 -3.35 4.41
N GLU A 239 -8.35 -2.93 5.68
CA GLU A 239 -7.22 -2.32 6.37
C GLU A 239 -6.06 -3.32 6.59
N LEU A 240 -6.38 -4.58 6.88
CA LEU A 240 -5.40 -5.64 7.02
C LEU A 240 -4.64 -5.90 5.70
N GLN A 241 -5.34 -5.95 4.58
CA GLN A 241 -4.74 -6.09 3.24
C GLN A 241 -3.94 -4.85 2.84
N PHE A 242 -4.47 -3.65 3.08
CA PHE A 242 -3.76 -2.39 2.84
C PHE A 242 -2.43 -2.38 3.59
N ALA A 243 -2.45 -2.66 4.89
CA ALA A 243 -1.26 -2.69 5.73
C ALA A 243 -0.27 -3.77 5.27
N PHE A 244 -0.75 -4.94 4.84
CA PHE A 244 0.14 -5.97 4.29
C PHE A 244 0.85 -5.53 3.01
N ILE A 245 0.13 -4.92 2.07
CA ILE A 245 0.68 -4.47 0.79
C ILE A 245 1.64 -3.29 0.98
N ALA A 246 1.25 -2.29 1.78
CA ALA A 246 2.10 -1.15 2.12
C ALA A 246 3.38 -1.59 2.87
N PHE A 247 3.30 -2.65 3.67
CA PHE A 247 4.47 -3.27 4.28
C PHE A 247 5.35 -3.98 3.24
N LEU A 248 4.77 -4.93 2.49
CA LEU A 248 5.56 -5.83 1.65
C LEU A 248 6.16 -5.12 0.44
N MET A 249 5.35 -4.30 -0.25
CA MET A 249 5.76 -3.60 -1.46
C MET A 249 6.24 -2.19 -1.16
N GLY A 250 5.56 -1.48 -0.26
CA GLY A 250 5.92 -0.10 0.13
C GLY A 250 7.03 0.00 1.18
N GLN A 251 7.49 -1.12 1.74
CA GLN A 251 8.50 -1.18 2.81
C GLN A 251 8.18 -0.28 4.02
N SER A 252 6.89 -0.05 4.27
CA SER A 252 6.41 0.76 5.38
C SER A 252 6.52 -0.01 6.70
N LEU A 253 7.22 0.57 7.68
CA LEU A 253 7.30 -0.01 9.02
C LEU A 253 6.00 0.21 9.79
N GLU A 254 5.33 1.35 9.58
CA GLU A 254 4.01 1.61 10.17
C GLU A 254 2.99 0.57 9.72
N ALA A 255 2.99 0.25 8.43
CA ALA A 255 2.15 -0.79 7.86
C ALA A 255 2.47 -2.18 8.45
N PHE A 256 3.76 -2.51 8.62
CA PHE A 256 4.16 -3.77 9.27
C PHE A 256 3.61 -3.91 10.69
N LEU A 257 3.75 -2.86 11.51
CA LEU A 257 3.27 -2.90 12.88
C LEU A 257 1.75 -3.02 12.93
N GLN A 258 1.03 -2.31 12.05
CA GLN A 258 -0.42 -2.41 11.99
C GLN A 258 -0.88 -3.80 11.55
N TRP A 259 -0.28 -4.33 10.48
CA TRP A 259 -0.56 -5.68 10.01
C TRP A 259 -0.37 -6.72 11.14
N LYS A 260 0.75 -6.64 11.87
CA LYS A 260 1.02 -7.50 13.03
C LYS A 260 -0.01 -7.34 14.15
N LEU A 261 -0.46 -6.11 14.42
CA LEU A 261 -1.50 -5.85 15.44
C LEU A 261 -2.83 -6.48 15.05
N LEU A 262 -3.26 -6.31 13.80
CA LEU A 262 -4.51 -6.86 13.28
C LEU A 262 -4.48 -8.40 13.28
N ILE A 263 -3.40 -9.01 12.79
CA ILE A 263 -3.23 -10.47 12.87
C ILE A 263 -3.25 -10.96 14.32
N GLY A 264 -2.55 -10.28 15.23
CA GLY A 264 -2.54 -10.62 16.64
C GLY A 264 -3.87 -10.37 17.38
N LEU A 265 -4.76 -9.53 16.83
CA LEU A 265 -6.12 -9.36 17.30
C LEU A 265 -6.99 -10.53 16.83
N LEU A 266 -7.00 -10.81 15.53
CA LEU A 266 -7.80 -11.87 14.92
C LEU A 266 -7.44 -13.26 15.46
N LEU A 267 -6.15 -13.60 15.53
CA LEU A 267 -5.68 -14.89 16.07
C LEU A 267 -5.83 -15.00 17.60
N GLY A 268 -6.09 -13.89 18.28
CA GLY A 268 -6.33 -13.86 19.72
C GLY A 268 -7.79 -14.00 20.12
N CYS A 269 -8.71 -14.16 19.16
CA CYS A 269 -10.14 -14.35 19.42
C CYS A 269 -10.46 -15.85 19.42
N THR A 270 -11.03 -16.37 20.52
CA THR A 270 -11.42 -17.78 20.63
C THR A 270 -12.89 -18.03 20.35
N GLU A 271 -13.75 -17.03 20.56
CA GLU A 271 -15.20 -17.13 20.40
C GLU A 271 -15.76 -16.38 19.18
N ALA A 272 -14.94 -15.56 18.50
CA ALA A 272 -15.30 -14.90 17.25
C ALA A 272 -15.34 -15.90 16.07
N VAL A 273 -16.41 -16.68 15.98
CA VAL A 273 -16.55 -17.80 15.01
C VAL A 273 -16.96 -17.33 13.60
N SER A 274 -17.26 -16.05 13.38
CA SER A 274 -17.88 -15.57 12.13
C SER A 274 -16.95 -14.88 11.12
N ILE A 275 -15.77 -14.39 11.51
CA ILE A 275 -14.85 -13.77 10.53
C ILE A 275 -14.17 -14.88 9.73
N ASN A 276 -14.23 -14.81 8.40
CA ASN A 276 -13.55 -15.75 7.49
C ASN A 276 -12.01 -15.59 7.50
N ILE A 277 -11.40 -15.69 8.69
CA ILE A 277 -9.96 -15.61 8.94
C ILE A 277 -9.23 -16.69 8.13
N TYR A 278 -9.84 -17.86 7.93
CA TYR A 278 -9.26 -18.95 7.14
C TYR A 278 -9.08 -18.61 5.66
N GLY A 279 -10.03 -17.90 5.04
CA GLY A 279 -9.90 -17.42 3.66
C GLY A 279 -8.73 -16.45 3.51
N LEU A 280 -8.53 -15.58 4.50
CA LEU A 280 -7.48 -14.55 4.48
C LEU A 280 -6.08 -15.11 4.79
N ILE A 281 -5.96 -16.08 5.72
CA ILE A 281 -4.69 -16.80 5.94
C ILE A 281 -4.31 -17.61 4.70
N SER A 282 -5.29 -18.21 4.02
CA SER A 282 -5.04 -18.98 2.78
C SER A 282 -4.54 -18.10 1.63
N SER A 283 -5.04 -16.87 1.46
CA SER A 283 -4.55 -15.96 0.40
C SER A 283 -3.12 -15.49 0.67
N VAL A 284 -2.79 -15.13 1.91
CA VAL A 284 -1.43 -14.75 2.32
C VAL A 284 -0.45 -15.94 2.21
N TYR A 285 -0.88 -17.15 2.58
CA TYR A 285 -0.02 -18.34 2.57
C TYR A 285 0.25 -18.86 1.15
N GLN A 286 -0.68 -18.70 0.21
CA GLN A 286 -0.48 -19.11 -1.19
C GLN A 286 0.51 -18.20 -1.92
N SER A 287 0.52 -16.89 -1.64
CA SER A 287 1.48 -15.96 -2.23
C SER A 287 2.94 -16.23 -1.83
N ASN A 288 3.19 -16.75 -0.63
CA ASN A 288 4.55 -17.04 -0.12
C ASN A 288 5.15 -18.38 -0.59
N ARG A 289 4.41 -19.24 -1.28
CA ARG A 289 4.93 -20.55 -1.77
C ARG A 289 5.38 -20.56 -3.22
N ARG A 290 5.24 -19.45 -3.95
CA ARG A 290 5.59 -19.35 -5.38
C ARG A 290 6.71 -18.35 -5.69
N GLY A 291 7.35 -17.78 -4.66
CA GLY A 291 8.58 -16.99 -4.76
C GLY A 291 9.83 -17.87 -4.71
#